data_AF-A0A3L7XQX6-F1
#
_entry.id   AF-A0A3L7XQX6-F1
#
_cell.length_a   1.000
_cell.length_b   1.000
_cell.length_c   1.000
_cell.angle_alpha   90.00
_cell.angle_beta   90.00
_cell.angle_gamma   90.00
#
_symmetry.space_group_name_H-M   'P 1'
#
loop_
_entity.id
_entity.type
_entity.pdbx_description
1 polymer ?
#
loop_
_entity_poly.entity_id
_entity_poly.type
_entity_poly.pdbx_seq_one_letter_code
_entity_poly.pdbx_strand_id
1 'polypeptide(L)'
;MTFDAAAAALDRGQYTADEIRKYAAVYGQNFVSPGGAATAREIFSLLQWAPGMHVLDVGCGLGGAALLLAQLYGVKVHGIDLSRNMLAQAAERSAHAGLAHAVSWEHADIMEYQPPQPSDVVHSRDVFLHIHAKPRLLAALKRCLRPGGSLLFSDYLCGHPPHSAEFTEYISSRNYHLCTLDGYRALLEQAGFAVLLAEDRTAAFVEILERELASMPGAALSETEHRDLAHSWQKKIERARAGEQRWGVFSARRLPG
;
A
#
# COMPACT_ATOMS: atom_id res chain seq x y z
N MET A 1 -7.98 8.78 17.95
CA MET A 1 -9.19 8.59 17.12
C MET A 1 -9.61 7.14 17.25
N THR A 2 -10.90 6.83 17.44
CA THR A 2 -11.38 5.44 17.52
C THR A 2 -11.34 4.77 16.15
N PHE A 3 -11.29 3.44 16.11
CA PHE A 3 -11.32 2.64 14.87
C PHE A 3 -12.44 3.07 13.91
N ASP A 4 -13.68 3.13 14.42
CA ASP A 4 -14.85 3.52 13.60
C ASP A 4 -14.76 4.97 13.09
N ALA A 5 -14.12 5.87 13.83
CA ALA A 5 -13.94 7.25 13.39
C ALA A 5 -12.89 7.36 12.27
N ALA A 6 -11.82 6.56 12.33
CA ALA A 6 -10.80 6.50 11.28
C ALA A 6 -11.35 5.84 10.00
N ALA A 7 -12.02 4.69 10.12
CA ALA A 7 -12.70 4.00 9.03
C ALA A 7 -13.73 4.91 8.34
N ALA A 8 -14.60 5.55 9.14
CA ALA A 8 -15.62 6.43 8.59
C ALA A 8 -15.05 7.76 8.03
N ALA A 9 -13.89 8.23 8.49
CA ALA A 9 -13.20 9.36 7.89
C ALA A 9 -12.60 9.01 6.53
N LEU A 10 -12.08 7.79 6.37
CA LEU A 10 -11.60 7.27 5.08
C LEU A 10 -12.74 7.11 4.09
N ASP A 11 -13.84 6.45 4.50
CA ASP A 11 -15.01 6.20 3.63
C ASP A 11 -15.75 7.49 3.22
N ARG A 12 -15.71 8.56 4.04
CA ARG A 12 -16.32 9.87 3.73
C ARG A 12 -15.35 10.88 3.10
N GLY A 13 -14.06 10.58 3.08
CA GLY A 13 -12.99 11.48 2.61
C GLY A 13 -12.28 10.93 1.39
N GLN A 14 -11.10 10.36 1.60
CA GLN A 14 -10.19 9.94 0.52
C GLN A 14 -10.69 8.73 -0.29
N TYR A 15 -11.58 7.90 0.27
CA TYR A 15 -12.05 6.64 -0.34
C TYR A 15 -13.58 6.57 -0.46
N THR A 16 -14.20 7.69 -0.89
CA THR A 16 -15.58 7.65 -1.40
C THR A 16 -15.64 6.87 -2.71
N ALA A 17 -16.83 6.42 -3.13
CA ALA A 17 -17.00 5.72 -4.41
C ALA A 17 -16.46 6.54 -5.61
N ASP A 18 -16.64 7.87 -5.58
CA ASP A 18 -16.14 8.77 -6.61
C ASP A 18 -14.62 8.90 -6.61
N GLU A 19 -13.99 9.02 -5.45
CA GLU A 19 -12.52 9.06 -5.36
C GLU A 19 -11.90 7.72 -5.79
N ILE A 20 -12.51 6.60 -5.39
CA ILE A 20 -12.11 5.26 -5.83
C ILE A 20 -12.15 5.15 -7.35
N ARG A 21 -13.22 5.64 -7.99
CA ARG A 21 -13.37 5.66 -9.45
C ARG A 21 -12.27 6.48 -10.11
N LYS A 22 -11.97 7.66 -9.57
CA LYS A 22 -10.89 8.54 -10.07
C LYS A 22 -9.53 7.85 -9.97
N TYR A 23 -9.21 7.26 -8.83
CA TYR A 23 -7.94 6.57 -8.64
C TYR A 23 -7.79 5.34 -9.54
N ALA A 24 -8.84 4.53 -9.68
CA ALA A 24 -8.82 3.38 -10.58
C ALA A 24 -8.67 3.80 -12.06
N ALA A 25 -9.15 4.98 -12.44
CA ALA A 25 -8.96 5.52 -13.79
C ALA A 25 -7.49 5.85 -14.08
N VAL A 26 -6.72 6.29 -13.08
CA VAL A 26 -5.30 6.66 -13.25
C VAL A 26 -4.37 5.45 -13.04
N TYR A 27 -4.53 4.73 -11.92
CA TYR A 27 -3.64 3.63 -11.54
C TYR A 27 -3.95 2.31 -12.27
N GLY A 28 -5.11 2.22 -12.92
CA GLY A 28 -5.60 1.03 -13.59
C GLY A 28 -6.54 0.19 -12.75
N GLN A 29 -7.25 -0.71 -13.44
CA GLN A 29 -8.32 -1.52 -12.85
C GLN A 29 -7.84 -2.29 -11.61
N ASN A 30 -8.57 -2.17 -10.50
CA ASN A 30 -8.30 -2.83 -9.21
C ASN A 30 -7.16 -2.27 -8.37
N PHE A 31 -6.51 -1.17 -8.79
CA PHE A 31 -5.42 -0.57 -8.02
C PHE A 31 -5.74 0.87 -7.61
N VAL A 32 -5.24 1.24 -6.43
CA VAL A 32 -5.26 2.61 -5.90
C VAL A 32 -3.84 3.07 -5.51
N SER A 33 -2.83 2.42 -6.07
CA SER A 33 -1.42 2.64 -5.80
C SER A 33 -0.60 2.77 -7.09
N PRO A 34 0.53 3.50 -7.06
CA PRO A 34 1.32 3.82 -8.25
C PRO A 34 1.73 2.59 -9.05
N GLY A 35 1.61 2.70 -10.37
CA GLY A 35 2.02 1.73 -11.37
C GLY A 35 1.15 0.48 -11.47
N GLY A 36 0.12 0.38 -10.63
CA GLY A 36 -0.90 -0.66 -10.65
C GLY A 36 -0.32 -2.07 -10.73
N ALA A 37 -0.89 -2.88 -11.64
CA ALA A 37 -0.53 -4.29 -11.79
C ALA A 37 0.91 -4.51 -12.27
N ALA A 38 1.51 -3.58 -13.03
CA ALA A 38 2.88 -3.75 -13.53
C ALA A 38 3.88 -3.68 -12.37
N THR A 39 3.82 -2.60 -11.60
CA THR A 39 4.66 -2.41 -10.42
C THR A 39 4.36 -3.44 -9.32
N ALA A 40 3.11 -3.91 -9.20
CA ALA A 40 2.79 -5.03 -8.32
C ALA A 40 3.59 -6.30 -8.67
N ARG A 41 3.65 -6.68 -9.95
CA ARG A 41 4.44 -7.85 -10.38
C ARG A 41 5.93 -7.70 -10.10
N GLU A 42 6.48 -6.50 -10.31
CA GLU A 42 7.88 -6.19 -10.00
C GLU A 42 8.16 -6.39 -8.51
N ILE A 43 7.31 -5.85 -7.63
CA ILE A 43 7.45 -6.02 -6.17
C ILE A 43 7.29 -7.49 -5.77
N PHE A 44 6.32 -8.21 -6.34
CA PHE A 44 6.14 -9.63 -6.05
C PHE A 44 7.38 -10.47 -6.42
N SER A 45 8.10 -10.10 -7.48
CA SER A 45 9.31 -10.82 -7.91
C SER A 45 10.45 -10.83 -6.88
N LEU A 46 10.37 -9.98 -5.85
CA LEU A 46 11.34 -9.94 -4.75
C LEU A 46 11.21 -11.12 -3.77
N LEU A 47 10.13 -11.91 -3.86
CA LEU A 47 9.93 -13.11 -3.05
C LEU A 47 9.81 -14.36 -3.92
N GLN A 48 10.15 -15.49 -3.31
CA GLN A 48 9.87 -16.82 -3.86
C GLN A 48 8.51 -17.28 -3.34
N TRP A 49 7.52 -17.35 -4.22
CA TRP A 49 6.16 -17.77 -3.90
C TRP A 49 5.99 -19.26 -4.18
N ALA A 50 5.21 -19.94 -3.34
CA ALA A 50 4.79 -21.31 -3.57
C ALA A 50 3.26 -21.41 -3.51
N PRO A 51 2.63 -22.23 -4.37
CA PRO A 51 1.20 -22.50 -4.28
C PRO A 51 0.78 -22.92 -2.88
N GLY A 52 -0.36 -22.41 -2.42
CA GLY A 52 -0.90 -22.70 -1.09
C GLY A 52 -0.31 -21.86 0.06
N MET A 53 0.71 -21.03 -0.15
CA MET A 53 1.17 -20.08 0.88
C MET A 53 0.02 -19.18 1.34
N HIS A 54 -0.02 -18.88 2.63
CA HIS A 54 -0.97 -17.94 3.22
C HIS A 54 -0.38 -16.53 3.24
N VAL A 55 -1.08 -15.59 2.62
CA VAL A 55 -0.68 -14.18 2.53
C VAL A 55 -1.72 -13.31 3.23
N LEU A 56 -1.27 -12.44 4.14
CA LEU A 56 -2.09 -11.35 4.66
C LEU A 56 -1.76 -10.09 3.85
N ASP A 57 -2.75 -9.51 3.17
CA ASP A 57 -2.62 -8.24 2.45
C ASP A 57 -3.22 -7.11 3.31
N VAL A 58 -2.36 -6.25 3.86
CA VAL A 58 -2.74 -5.19 4.79
C VAL A 58 -3.00 -3.89 4.06
N GLY A 59 -4.23 -3.37 4.17
CA GLY A 59 -4.75 -2.27 3.37
C GLY A 59 -4.93 -2.69 1.93
N CYS A 60 -5.69 -3.78 1.72
CA CYS A 60 -5.83 -4.44 0.43
C CYS A 60 -6.61 -3.62 -0.62
N GLY A 61 -7.30 -2.55 -0.21
CA GLY A 61 -8.09 -1.68 -1.08
C GLY A 61 -9.07 -2.46 -1.95
N LEU A 62 -9.02 -2.22 -3.26
CA LEU A 62 -9.86 -2.88 -4.26
C LEU A 62 -9.47 -4.34 -4.56
N GLY A 63 -8.46 -4.87 -3.88
CA GLY A 63 -8.05 -6.27 -3.98
C GLY A 63 -7.15 -6.60 -5.16
N GLY A 64 -6.70 -5.62 -5.96
CA GLY A 64 -5.91 -5.88 -7.17
C GLY A 64 -4.64 -6.69 -6.92
N ALA A 65 -3.89 -6.37 -5.85
CA ALA A 65 -2.69 -7.11 -5.48
C ALA A 65 -3.01 -8.55 -5.04
N ALA A 66 -4.00 -8.73 -4.16
CA ALA A 66 -4.44 -10.03 -3.68
C ALA A 66 -4.93 -10.95 -4.81
N LEU A 67 -5.76 -10.44 -5.73
CA LEU A 67 -6.22 -11.19 -6.89
C LEU A 67 -5.06 -11.60 -7.79
N LEU A 68 -4.13 -10.69 -8.04
CA LEU A 68 -2.98 -10.93 -8.90
C LEU A 68 -2.02 -11.97 -8.27
N LEU A 69 -1.77 -11.90 -6.96
CA LEU A 69 -1.00 -12.91 -6.22
C LEU A 69 -1.63 -14.30 -6.33
N ALA A 70 -2.93 -14.40 -6.05
CA ALA A 70 -3.66 -15.67 -6.14
C ALA A 70 -3.60 -16.26 -7.56
N GLN A 71 -3.78 -15.43 -8.58
CA GLN A 71 -3.78 -15.84 -9.98
C GLN A 71 -2.38 -16.28 -10.46
N LEU A 72 -1.33 -15.53 -10.13
CA LEU A 72 0.03 -15.79 -10.63
C LEU A 72 0.71 -16.94 -9.90
N TYR A 73 0.47 -17.08 -8.60
CA TYR A 73 1.27 -17.96 -7.75
C TYR A 73 0.46 -19.05 -7.04
N GLY A 74 -0.88 -19.07 -7.18
CA GLY A 74 -1.73 -20.06 -6.52
C GLY A 74 -1.73 -19.97 -5.00
N VAL A 75 -1.41 -18.79 -4.45
CA VAL A 75 -1.42 -18.52 -3.00
C VAL A 75 -2.85 -18.27 -2.49
N LYS A 76 -3.03 -18.38 -1.17
CA LYS A 76 -4.27 -18.01 -0.47
C LYS A 76 -4.09 -16.64 0.16
N VAL A 77 -4.88 -15.66 -0.25
CA VAL A 77 -4.75 -14.28 0.24
C VAL A 77 -5.93 -13.93 1.14
N HIS A 78 -5.63 -13.36 2.31
CA HIS A 78 -6.60 -12.74 3.19
C HIS A 78 -6.32 -11.24 3.21
N GLY A 79 -7.22 -10.43 2.67
CA GLY A 79 -7.09 -8.98 2.63
C GLY A 79 -7.83 -8.31 3.78
N ILE A 80 -7.15 -7.39 4.47
CA ILE A 80 -7.78 -6.52 5.48
C ILE A 80 -7.73 -5.07 5.05
N ASP A 81 -8.79 -4.32 5.32
CA ASP A 81 -8.84 -2.87 5.07
C ASP A 81 -9.77 -2.16 6.08
N LEU A 82 -9.54 -0.87 6.27
CA LEU A 82 -10.40 0.01 7.07
C LEU A 82 -11.62 0.50 6.29
N SER A 83 -11.61 0.45 4.96
CA SER A 83 -12.71 0.93 4.12
C SER A 83 -13.66 -0.22 3.77
N ARG A 84 -14.91 -0.11 4.24
CA ARG A 84 -15.96 -1.09 3.87
C ARG A 84 -16.33 -0.96 2.39
N ASN A 85 -16.26 0.25 1.84
CA ASN A 85 -16.53 0.52 0.43
C ASN A 85 -15.53 -0.20 -0.49
N MET A 86 -14.25 -0.19 -0.13
CA MET A 86 -13.20 -0.91 -0.86
C MET A 86 -13.42 -2.43 -0.80
N LEU A 87 -13.68 -2.96 0.39
CA LEU A 87 -13.87 -4.40 0.60
C LEU A 87 -15.10 -4.95 -0.13
N ALA A 88 -16.20 -4.18 -0.20
CA ALA A 88 -17.38 -4.56 -0.96
C ALA A 88 -17.05 -4.74 -2.45
N GLN A 89 -16.29 -3.81 -3.03
CA GLN A 89 -15.85 -3.91 -4.43
C GLN A 89 -14.82 -5.03 -4.63
N ALA A 90 -13.90 -5.23 -3.69
CA ALA A 90 -12.93 -6.32 -3.73
C ALA A 90 -13.62 -7.70 -3.73
N ALA A 91 -14.65 -7.86 -2.90
CA ALA A 91 -15.47 -9.07 -2.85
C ALA A 91 -16.17 -9.33 -4.20
N GLU A 92 -16.83 -8.31 -4.76
CA GLU A 92 -17.47 -8.42 -6.07
C GLU A 92 -16.47 -8.81 -7.16
N ARG A 93 -15.30 -8.16 -7.22
CA ARG A 93 -14.25 -8.43 -8.21
C ARG A 93 -13.68 -9.84 -8.07
N SER A 94 -13.48 -10.31 -6.84
CA SER A 94 -13.00 -11.67 -6.57
C SER A 94 -13.98 -12.74 -7.04
N ALA A 95 -15.28 -12.50 -6.89
CA ALA A 95 -16.32 -13.39 -7.39
C ALA A 95 -16.35 -13.43 -8.93
N HIS A 96 -16.33 -12.26 -9.58
CA HIS A 96 -16.30 -12.15 -11.05
C HIS A 96 -15.04 -12.79 -11.67
N ALA A 97 -13.90 -12.70 -10.98
CA ALA A 97 -12.65 -13.35 -11.42
C ALA A 97 -12.60 -14.87 -11.12
N GLY A 98 -13.61 -15.45 -10.47
CA GLY A 98 -13.61 -16.85 -10.06
C GLY A 98 -12.62 -17.18 -8.93
N LEU A 99 -12.12 -16.18 -8.22
CA LEU A 99 -11.05 -16.29 -7.21
C LEU A 99 -11.57 -16.25 -5.76
N ALA A 100 -12.89 -16.26 -5.54
CA ALA A 100 -13.49 -16.27 -4.20
C ALA A 100 -13.09 -17.49 -3.32
N HIS A 101 -12.55 -18.55 -3.93
CA HIS A 101 -12.01 -19.73 -3.23
C HIS A 101 -10.53 -19.56 -2.81
N ALA A 102 -9.86 -18.51 -3.26
CA ALA A 102 -8.45 -18.24 -3.02
C ALA A 102 -8.21 -16.90 -2.31
N VAL A 103 -9.17 -15.98 -2.35
CA VAL A 103 -9.08 -14.67 -1.72
C VAL A 103 -10.29 -14.42 -0.82
N SER A 104 -10.03 -13.92 0.39
CA SER A 104 -11.06 -13.51 1.36
C SER A 104 -10.77 -12.11 1.92
N TRP A 105 -11.79 -11.47 2.49
CA TRP A 105 -11.78 -10.05 2.84
C TRP A 105 -12.33 -9.83 4.26
N GLU A 106 -11.69 -8.97 5.04
CA GLU A 106 -12.13 -8.62 6.39
C GLU A 106 -11.97 -7.12 6.66
N HIS A 107 -12.99 -6.52 7.29
CA HIS A 107 -12.93 -5.14 7.76
C HIS A 107 -12.25 -5.09 9.13
N ALA A 108 -10.95 -4.78 9.14
CA ALA A 108 -10.11 -4.84 10.33
C ALA A 108 -8.99 -3.79 10.31
N ASP A 109 -8.58 -3.37 11.51
CA ASP A 109 -7.39 -2.56 11.72
C ASP A 109 -6.21 -3.46 12.08
N ILE A 110 -5.13 -3.39 11.30
CA ILE A 110 -3.90 -4.13 11.58
C ILE A 110 -3.37 -3.88 13.00
N MET A 111 -3.60 -2.69 13.57
CA MET A 111 -3.14 -2.32 14.91
C MET A 111 -3.79 -3.15 16.02
N GLU A 112 -4.99 -3.67 15.77
CA GLU A 112 -5.78 -4.51 16.70
C GLU A 112 -6.01 -5.94 16.17
N TYR A 113 -5.66 -6.20 14.90
CA TYR A 113 -5.93 -7.47 14.23
C TYR A 113 -5.24 -8.63 14.94
N GLN A 114 -6.03 -9.68 15.21
CA GLN A 114 -5.55 -10.95 15.71
C GLN A 114 -5.78 -12.03 14.65
N PRO A 115 -4.73 -12.50 13.99
CA PRO A 115 -4.87 -13.50 12.96
C PRO A 115 -5.32 -14.83 13.59
N PRO A 116 -6.25 -15.58 12.97
CA PRO A 116 -6.61 -16.91 13.45
C PRO A 116 -5.43 -17.89 13.37
N GLN A 117 -4.53 -17.65 12.40
CA GLN A 117 -3.25 -18.36 12.26
C GLN A 117 -2.21 -17.44 11.60
N PRO A 118 -0.91 -17.57 11.92
CA PRO A 118 0.11 -16.75 11.28
C PRO A 118 0.25 -17.05 9.78
N SER A 119 0.53 -16.02 9.00
CA SER A 119 0.75 -16.08 7.54
C SER A 119 2.20 -16.39 7.19
N ASP A 120 2.43 -16.95 6.00
CA ASP A 120 3.76 -17.09 5.39
C ASP A 120 4.33 -15.74 4.98
N VAL A 121 3.46 -14.88 4.44
CA VAL A 121 3.80 -13.55 3.96
C VAL A 121 2.80 -12.53 4.47
N VAL A 122 3.30 -11.37 4.88
CA VAL A 122 2.51 -10.15 5.07
C VAL A 122 2.92 -9.20 3.96
N HIS A 123 1.94 -8.76 3.18
CA HIS A 123 2.09 -7.86 2.06
C HIS A 123 1.37 -6.54 2.34
N SER A 124 1.89 -5.43 1.84
CA SER A 124 1.19 -4.13 1.85
C SER A 124 1.72 -3.21 0.77
N ARG A 125 0.89 -2.29 0.27
CA ARG A 125 1.28 -1.33 -0.79
C ARG A 125 0.77 0.06 -0.45
N ASP A 126 1.68 0.92 0.00
CA ASP A 126 1.45 2.36 0.21
C ASP A 126 0.35 2.67 1.26
N VAL A 127 0.38 1.92 2.36
CA VAL A 127 -0.60 2.00 3.46
C VAL A 127 0.02 2.56 4.73
N PHE A 128 1.23 2.13 5.07
CA PHE A 128 1.81 2.38 6.39
C PHE A 128 2.13 3.86 6.63
N LEU A 129 2.27 4.68 5.59
CA LEU A 129 2.35 6.14 5.65
C LEU A 129 1.21 6.79 6.44
N HIS A 130 0.05 6.13 6.57
CA HIS A 130 -1.09 6.61 7.38
C HIS A 130 -0.96 6.29 8.88
N ILE A 131 0.00 5.47 9.29
CA ILE A 131 0.11 4.93 10.66
C ILE A 131 1.30 5.56 11.39
N HIS A 132 0.99 6.35 12.41
CA HIS A 132 1.99 7.10 13.19
C HIS A 132 2.81 6.23 14.14
N ALA A 133 2.16 5.28 14.82
CA ALA A 133 2.82 4.42 15.81
C ALA A 133 3.61 3.27 15.16
N LYS A 134 4.65 3.61 14.37
CA LYS A 134 5.45 2.64 13.59
C LYS A 134 5.98 1.46 14.40
N PRO A 135 6.52 1.61 15.63
CA PRO A 135 6.95 0.46 16.43
C PRO A 135 5.81 -0.52 16.76
N ARG A 136 4.62 0.02 17.08
CA ARG A 136 3.43 -0.80 17.36
C ARG A 136 2.90 -1.49 16.10
N LEU A 137 2.92 -0.80 14.96
CA LEU A 137 2.60 -1.39 13.66
C LEU A 137 3.51 -2.58 13.37
N LEU A 138 4.84 -2.40 13.46
CA LEU A 138 5.79 -3.47 13.16
C LEU A 138 5.64 -4.67 14.10
N ALA A 139 5.31 -4.44 15.37
CA ALA A 139 4.96 -5.51 16.31
C ALA A 139 3.68 -6.28 15.88
N ALA A 140 2.67 -5.57 15.36
CA ALA A 140 1.45 -6.18 14.83
C ALA A 140 1.72 -7.00 13.56
N LEU A 141 2.51 -6.48 12.61
CA LEU A 141 2.92 -7.22 11.41
C LEU A 141 3.70 -8.48 11.79
N LYS A 142 4.62 -8.38 12.77
CA LYS A 142 5.40 -9.52 13.27
C LYS A 142 4.49 -10.59 13.88
N ARG A 143 3.48 -10.20 14.66
CA ARG A 143 2.47 -11.13 15.22
C ARG A 143 1.72 -11.89 14.12
N CYS A 144 1.47 -11.24 12.99
CA CYS A 144 0.79 -11.84 11.84
C CYS A 144 1.63 -12.81 11.03
N LEU A 145 2.96 -12.78 11.16
CA LEU A 145 3.86 -13.68 10.45
C LEU A 145 4.19 -14.90 11.28
N ARG A 146 4.31 -16.08 10.66
CA ARG A 146 5.00 -17.19 11.33
C ARG A 146 6.50 -16.88 11.51
N PRO A 147 7.22 -17.53 12.44
CA PRO A 147 8.68 -17.47 12.47
C PRO A 147 9.28 -17.81 11.09
N GLY A 148 10.23 -16.99 10.63
CA GLY A 148 10.82 -17.11 9.29
C GLY A 148 9.93 -16.62 8.13
N GLY A 149 8.72 -16.15 8.40
CA GLY A 149 7.83 -15.55 7.40
C GLY A 149 8.35 -14.22 6.86
N SER A 150 7.86 -13.81 5.70
CA SER A 150 8.35 -12.63 4.97
C SER A 150 7.40 -11.44 5.06
N LEU A 151 7.94 -10.26 5.29
CA LEU A 151 7.25 -8.99 5.15
C LEU A 151 7.70 -8.36 3.82
N LEU A 152 6.77 -8.01 2.95
CA LEU A 152 7.04 -7.35 1.66
C LEU A 152 6.11 -6.13 1.53
N PHE A 153 6.67 -4.93 1.39
CA PHE A 153 5.83 -3.76 1.22
C PHE A 153 6.49 -2.63 0.44
N SER A 154 5.67 -1.77 -0.14
CA SER A 154 6.07 -0.41 -0.57
C SER A 154 5.44 0.64 0.34
N ASP A 155 6.09 1.79 0.50
CA ASP A 155 5.50 2.91 1.24
C ASP A 155 6.03 4.26 0.74
N TYR A 156 5.28 5.33 1.03
CA TYR A 156 5.79 6.68 0.86
C TYR A 156 6.79 6.97 1.99
N LEU A 157 7.90 7.60 1.61
CA LEU A 157 9.01 7.96 2.48
C LEU A 157 9.29 9.45 2.35
N CYS A 158 10.17 9.97 3.21
CA CYS A 158 10.72 11.31 3.05
C CYS A 158 12.25 11.28 2.90
N GLY A 159 12.81 12.34 2.31
CA GLY A 159 14.25 12.60 2.36
C GLY A 159 14.71 12.99 3.77
N HIS A 160 16.00 13.19 3.96
CA HIS A 160 16.50 13.75 5.22
C HIS A 160 16.09 15.23 5.36
N PRO A 161 15.82 15.71 6.59
CA PRO A 161 15.54 17.12 6.85
C PRO A 161 16.76 18.01 6.54
N PRO A 162 16.57 19.32 6.34
CA PRO A 162 15.31 20.06 6.49
C PRO A 162 14.32 19.85 5.32
N HIS A 163 13.04 19.98 5.62
CA HIS A 163 11.95 19.95 4.64
C HIS A 163 11.45 21.37 4.34
N SER A 164 10.95 21.58 3.13
CA SER A 164 10.25 22.79 2.71
C SER A 164 8.94 22.96 3.49
N ALA A 165 8.48 24.22 3.59
CA ALA A 165 7.19 24.52 4.20
C ALA A 165 6.04 23.85 3.43
N GLU A 166 6.10 23.82 2.10
CA GLU A 166 5.09 23.15 1.26
C GLU A 166 5.03 21.65 1.56
N PHE A 167 6.17 20.97 1.63
CA PHE A 167 6.17 19.54 1.92
C PHE A 167 5.64 19.26 3.34
N THR A 168 6.01 20.08 4.32
CA THR A 168 5.52 19.95 5.70
C THR A 168 4.00 20.12 5.76
N GLU A 169 3.44 21.11 5.06
CA GLU A 169 2.01 21.34 4.96
C GLU A 169 1.29 20.19 4.23
N TYR A 170 1.89 19.66 3.16
CA TYR A 170 1.38 18.48 2.46
C TYR A 170 1.28 17.26 3.39
N ILE A 171 2.33 16.95 4.14
CA ILE A 171 2.33 15.83 5.10
C ILE A 171 1.28 16.03 6.19
N SER A 172 1.18 17.25 6.73
CA SER A 172 0.19 17.59 7.76
C SER A 172 -1.24 17.48 7.25
N SER A 173 -1.54 18.03 6.06
CA SER A 173 -2.91 18.00 5.48
C SER A 173 -3.39 16.59 5.17
N ARG A 174 -2.46 15.67 4.86
CA ARG A 174 -2.75 14.25 4.62
C ARG A 174 -2.67 13.39 5.87
N ASN A 175 -2.28 13.97 7.01
CA ASN A 175 -2.01 13.28 8.27
C ASN A 175 -1.01 12.11 8.10
N TYR A 176 -0.01 12.30 7.24
CA TYR A 176 1.01 11.29 6.96
C TYR A 176 2.10 11.26 8.03
N HIS A 177 2.65 10.08 8.26
CA HIS A 177 3.83 9.86 9.09
C HIS A 177 4.89 9.11 8.28
N LEU A 178 5.75 9.87 7.63
CA LEU A 178 6.79 9.34 6.74
C LEU A 178 8.10 9.13 7.51
N CYS A 179 8.84 8.10 7.10
CA CYS A 179 10.18 7.85 7.59
C CYS A 179 11.18 8.05 6.45
N THR A 180 12.44 8.32 6.79
CA THR A 180 13.55 8.14 5.86
C THR A 180 13.80 6.65 5.61
N LEU A 181 14.48 6.31 4.53
CA LEU A 181 14.75 4.91 4.16
C LEU A 181 15.53 4.16 5.26
N ASP A 182 16.59 4.79 5.78
CA ASP A 182 17.43 4.30 6.86
C ASP A 182 16.68 4.25 8.20
N GLY A 183 15.83 5.24 8.48
CA GLY A 183 14.96 5.24 9.65
C GLY A 183 13.96 4.07 9.64
N TYR A 184 13.35 3.80 8.49
CA TYR A 184 12.44 2.65 8.33
C TYR A 184 13.19 1.31 8.48
N ARG A 185 14.39 1.19 7.88
CA ARG A 185 15.26 0.02 8.06
C ARG A 185 15.58 -0.21 9.53
N ALA A 186 16.00 0.82 10.25
CA ALA A 186 16.33 0.71 11.68
C ALA A 186 15.12 0.26 12.52
N LEU A 187 13.92 0.78 12.23
CA LEU A 187 12.68 0.37 12.89
C LEU A 187 12.36 -1.12 12.65
N LEU A 188 12.56 -1.62 11.43
CA LEU A 188 12.38 -3.03 11.10
C LEU A 188 13.35 -3.93 11.90
N GLU A 189 14.62 -3.56 11.94
CA GLU A 189 15.66 -4.30 12.67
C GLU A 189 15.36 -4.32 14.18
N GLN A 190 15.00 -3.18 14.77
CA GLN A 190 14.60 -3.07 16.18
C GLN A 190 13.35 -3.91 16.51
N ALA A 191 12.42 -4.05 15.57
CA ALA A 191 11.25 -4.92 15.73
C ALA A 191 11.59 -6.42 15.62
N GLY A 192 12.84 -6.78 15.32
CA GLY A 192 13.31 -8.15 15.20
C GLY A 192 13.01 -8.76 13.83
N PHE A 193 13.14 -7.96 12.78
CA PHE A 193 13.20 -8.43 11.40
C PHE A 193 14.65 -8.40 10.89
N ALA A 194 15.02 -9.38 10.07
CA ALA A 194 16.18 -9.27 9.20
C ALA A 194 15.77 -8.54 7.92
N VAL A 195 16.31 -7.35 7.67
CA VAL A 195 16.03 -6.59 6.44
C VAL A 195 16.83 -7.17 5.29
N LEU A 196 16.14 -7.80 4.34
CA LEU A 196 16.73 -8.41 3.15
C LEU A 196 16.91 -7.37 2.04
N LEU A 197 15.98 -6.42 1.97
CA LEU A 197 15.94 -5.36 0.98
C LEU A 197 15.29 -4.12 1.59
N ALA A 198 15.90 -2.97 1.36
CA ALA A 198 15.32 -1.65 1.61
C ALA A 198 15.90 -0.71 0.55
N GLU A 199 15.09 -0.40 -0.45
CA GLU A 199 15.53 0.31 -1.65
C GLU A 199 14.74 1.59 -1.84
N ASP A 200 15.46 2.68 -2.12
CA ASP A 200 14.87 3.89 -2.68
C ASP A 200 14.53 3.61 -4.16
N ARG A 201 13.23 3.62 -4.47
CA ARG A 201 12.67 3.45 -5.81
C ARG A 201 12.07 4.76 -6.33
N THR A 202 12.50 5.92 -5.81
CA THR A 202 11.96 7.24 -6.18
C THR A 202 12.14 7.54 -7.67
N ALA A 203 13.23 7.12 -8.30
CA ALA A 203 13.41 7.31 -9.74
C ALA A 203 12.33 6.58 -10.56
N ALA A 204 12.10 5.29 -10.26
CA ALA A 204 11.02 4.52 -10.87
C ALA A 204 9.63 5.09 -10.53
N PHE A 205 9.45 5.61 -9.32
CA PHE A 205 8.22 6.29 -8.91
C PHE A 205 7.95 7.55 -9.76
N VAL A 206 8.97 8.37 -10.05
CA VAL A 206 8.84 9.52 -10.95
C VAL A 206 8.42 9.07 -12.35
N GLU A 207 9.08 8.04 -12.91
CA GLU A 207 8.73 7.51 -14.24
C GLU A 207 7.28 6.97 -14.29
N ILE A 208 6.84 6.31 -13.22
CA ILE A 208 5.45 5.84 -13.07
C ILE A 208 4.49 7.03 -13.09
N LEU A 209 4.74 8.05 -12.27
CA LEU A 209 3.87 9.23 -12.18
C LEU A 209 3.82 10.00 -13.50
N GLU A 210 4.95 10.15 -14.20
CA GLU A 210 4.99 10.82 -15.50
C GLU A 210 4.18 10.06 -16.55
N ARG A 211 4.29 8.73 -16.57
CA ARG A 211 3.49 7.89 -17.46
C ARG A 211 2.00 7.98 -17.13
N GLU A 212 1.63 7.89 -15.86
CA GLU A 212 0.24 8.01 -15.40
C GLU A 212 -0.37 9.37 -15.75
N LEU A 213 0.41 10.45 -15.59
CA LEU A 213 0.01 11.80 -15.99
C LEU A 213 -0.20 11.90 -17.50
N ALA A 214 0.71 11.34 -18.29
CA ALA A 214 0.64 11.36 -19.75
C ALA A 214 -0.51 10.50 -20.30
N SER A 215 -0.89 9.42 -19.61
CA SER A 215 -1.96 8.51 -20.02
C SER A 215 -3.28 8.73 -19.27
N MET A 216 -3.43 9.84 -18.56
CA MET A 216 -4.62 10.09 -17.74
C MET A 216 -5.88 10.14 -18.62
N PRO A 217 -6.90 9.28 -18.36
CA PRO A 217 -8.01 9.12 -19.28
C PRO A 217 -9.00 10.28 -19.18
N GLY A 218 -8.86 11.26 -20.09
CA GLY A 218 -9.75 12.42 -20.16
C GLY A 218 -11.23 12.07 -20.34
N ALA A 219 -11.57 10.98 -21.03
CA ALA A 219 -12.98 10.57 -21.24
C ALA A 219 -13.65 9.99 -19.98
N ALA A 220 -12.88 9.56 -18.98
CA ALA A 220 -13.41 9.01 -17.74
C ALA A 220 -13.51 10.07 -16.62
N LEU A 221 -13.08 11.30 -16.86
CA LEU A 221 -12.97 12.36 -15.87
C LEU A 221 -13.65 13.63 -16.40
N SER A 222 -14.30 14.41 -15.55
CA SER A 222 -14.68 15.78 -15.92
C SER A 222 -13.42 16.65 -16.11
N GLU A 223 -13.54 17.77 -16.82
CA GLU A 223 -12.40 18.69 -17.01
C GLU A 223 -11.79 19.18 -15.69
N THR A 224 -12.61 19.41 -14.67
CA THR A 224 -12.15 19.81 -13.33
C THR A 224 -11.41 18.67 -12.65
N GLU A 225 -11.98 17.46 -12.65
CA GLU A 225 -11.33 16.28 -12.06
C GLU A 225 -9.98 15.99 -12.71
N HIS A 226 -9.92 16.04 -14.04
CA HIS A 226 -8.68 15.86 -14.78
C HIS A 226 -7.63 16.90 -14.38
N ARG A 227 -8.02 18.17 -14.30
CA ARG A 227 -7.12 19.28 -13.92
C ARG A 227 -6.56 19.10 -12.51
N ASP A 228 -7.42 18.77 -11.54
CA ASP A 228 -7.03 18.61 -10.14
C ASP A 228 -6.12 17.40 -9.94
N LEU A 229 -6.42 16.27 -10.59
CA LEU A 229 -5.58 15.08 -10.57
C LEU A 229 -4.22 15.34 -11.24
N ALA A 230 -4.22 15.97 -12.41
CA ALA A 230 -2.99 16.32 -13.12
C ALA A 230 -2.09 17.23 -12.26
N HIS A 231 -2.68 18.24 -11.61
CA HIS A 231 -1.95 19.11 -10.69
C HIS A 231 -1.38 18.34 -9.50
N SER A 232 -2.17 17.45 -8.88
CA SER A 232 -1.73 16.60 -7.77
C SER A 232 -0.56 15.70 -8.15
N TRP A 233 -0.58 15.08 -9.35
CA TRP A 233 0.51 14.26 -9.88
C TRP A 233 1.76 15.08 -10.15
N GLN A 234 1.60 16.25 -10.79
CA GLN A 234 2.70 17.17 -11.05
C GLN A 234 3.41 17.58 -9.75
N LYS A 235 2.64 17.91 -8.70
CA LYS A 235 3.20 18.24 -7.39
C LYS A 235 3.93 17.06 -6.73
N LYS A 236 3.45 15.82 -6.90
CA LYS A 236 4.18 14.62 -6.43
C LYS A 236 5.52 14.47 -7.17
N ILE A 237 5.53 14.65 -8.50
CA ILE A 237 6.75 14.58 -9.32
C ILE A 237 7.76 15.64 -8.86
N GLU A 238 7.32 16.87 -8.64
CA GLU A 238 8.16 17.97 -8.15
C GLU A 238 8.80 17.64 -6.80
N ARG A 239 7.99 17.21 -5.82
CA ARG A 239 8.50 16.82 -4.50
C ARG A 239 9.45 15.64 -4.56
N ALA A 240 9.19 14.67 -5.45
CA ALA A 240 10.05 13.52 -5.66
C ALA A 240 11.40 13.89 -6.29
N ARG A 241 11.39 14.79 -7.28
CA ARG A 241 12.60 15.33 -7.92
C ARG A 241 13.41 16.22 -6.99
N ALA A 242 12.74 16.98 -6.13
CA ALA A 242 13.38 17.77 -5.06
C ALA A 242 13.96 16.87 -3.95
N GLY A 243 13.62 15.58 -3.94
CA GLY A 243 14.12 14.61 -2.99
C GLY A 243 13.43 14.64 -1.62
N GLU A 244 12.35 15.40 -1.50
CA GLU A 244 11.56 15.53 -0.27
C GLU A 244 10.61 14.35 -0.10
N GLN A 245 9.87 14.02 -1.15
CA GLN A 245 9.02 12.83 -1.20
C GLN A 245 9.82 11.68 -1.81
N ARG A 246 9.83 10.54 -1.13
CA ARG A 246 10.54 9.33 -1.57
C ARG A 246 9.55 8.18 -1.67
N TRP A 247 9.93 7.13 -2.39
CA TRP A 247 9.15 5.90 -2.47
C TRP A 247 10.06 4.71 -2.25
N GLY A 248 9.74 3.90 -1.25
CA GLY A 248 10.58 2.79 -0.82
C GLY A 248 9.92 1.45 -1.04
N VAL A 249 10.74 0.44 -1.35
CA VAL A 249 10.34 -0.97 -1.34
C VAL A 249 11.18 -1.72 -0.33
N PHE A 250 10.54 -2.59 0.44
CA PHE A 250 11.15 -3.31 1.55
C PHE A 250 10.79 -4.79 1.49
N SER A 251 11.78 -5.64 1.72
CA SER A 251 11.60 -7.06 2.01
C SER A 251 12.36 -7.40 3.28
N ALA A 252 11.69 -8.04 4.23
CA ALA A 252 12.27 -8.40 5.50
C ALA A 252 11.77 -9.77 5.96
N ARG A 253 12.52 -10.44 6.83
CA ARG A 253 12.16 -11.75 7.37
C ARG A 253 11.99 -11.67 8.88
N ARG A 254 10.88 -12.21 9.40
CA ARG A 254 10.70 -12.34 10.85
C ARG A 254 11.77 -13.28 11.39
N LEU A 255 12.61 -12.79 12.30
CA LEU A 255 13.59 -13.64 12.99
C LEU A 255 12.87 -14.67 13.89
N PRO A 256 13.41 -15.90 14.03
CA PRO A 256 13.00 -16.80 15.11
C PRO A 256 13.15 -16.08 16.45
N GLY A 257 12.11 -16.18 17.28
CA GLY A 257 12.15 -15.69 18.66
C GLY A 257 12.81 -16.68 19.59
#